data_AF-A0A6A4HP04-F1
#
_entry.id   AF-A0A6A4HP04-F1
#
_cell.length_a   1.000
_cell.length_b   1.000
_cell.length_c   1.000
_cell.angle_alpha   90.00
_cell.angle_beta   90.00
_cell.angle_gamma   90.00
#
_symmetry.space_group_name_H-M   'P 1'
#
loop_
_entity.id
_entity.type
_entity.pdbx_description
1 polymer ?
#
loop_
_entity_poly.entity_id
_entity_poly.type
_entity_poly.pdbx_seq_one_letter_code
_entity_poly.pdbx_strand_id
1 'polypeptide(L)'
;MSVCFQFEQIKHRGVYFLSHLLSRISKKVNSRHDGATAIWNDHIADTWKLGMTCLIGGLVRGRFDSVIISVEAGILPTIRRFLRTFDRHLPRMQDLETLFRSVLEVTSTYTYYRSVQKVVAKAIRRYSYDRDLWQQRAGNSEAWAERWWISFIKIINTRIDLSNSLERLTGIYYCNTPECITPPSSKFLRCSGCTTAFYCSRQCQKTDRQKHRVFCQKRAILVMQKIET
;
A
#
# COMPACT_ATOMS: atom_id res chain seq x y z
N MET A 1 -9.82 -3.13 33.08
CA MET A 1 -8.48 -3.72 32.87
C MET A 1 -7.87 -3.12 31.61
N SER A 2 -6.87 -2.25 31.75
CA SER A 2 -6.14 -1.69 30.60
C SER A 2 -5.09 -2.70 30.15
N VAL A 3 -5.44 -3.53 29.15
CA VAL A 3 -4.44 -4.37 28.49
C VAL A 3 -3.57 -3.41 27.68
N CYS A 4 -2.41 -3.04 28.23
CA CYS A 4 -1.42 -2.25 27.49
C CYS A 4 -0.85 -3.15 26.39
N PHE A 5 -1.55 -3.20 25.26
CA PHE A 5 -1.16 -4.02 24.13
C PHE A 5 0.14 -3.46 23.57
N GLN A 6 1.24 -4.21 23.69
CA GLN A 6 2.55 -3.78 23.19
C GLN A 6 2.56 -3.86 21.66
N PHE A 7 2.04 -2.82 21.01
CA PHE A 7 2.02 -2.69 19.55
C PHE A 7 3.43 -2.77 18.92
N GLU A 8 4.49 -2.54 19.70
CA GLU A 8 5.89 -2.71 19.28
C GLU A 8 6.19 -4.13 18.79
N GLN A 9 5.44 -5.13 19.27
CA GLN A 9 5.65 -6.52 18.88
C GLN A 9 4.90 -6.91 17.59
N ILE A 10 4.02 -6.05 17.07
CA ILE A 10 3.33 -6.29 15.79
C ILE A 10 4.34 -6.05 14.66
N LYS A 11 5.19 -7.05 14.45
CA LYS A 11 6.12 -7.14 13.32
C LYS A 11 5.35 -7.42 12.03
N HIS A 12 6.10 -7.53 10.93
CA HIS A 12 5.62 -7.82 9.58
C HIS A 12 4.61 -9.00 9.53
N ARG A 13 4.84 -10.05 10.32
CA ARG A 13 3.94 -11.22 10.41
C ARG A 13 2.57 -10.88 11.02
N GLY A 14 2.55 -10.00 12.02
CA GLY A 14 1.31 -9.55 12.66
C GLY A 14 0.45 -8.73 11.71
N VAL A 15 1.07 -7.79 10.98
CA VAL A 15 0.38 -7.00 9.94
C VAL A 15 -0.21 -7.90 8.86
N TYR A 16 0.57 -8.85 8.35
CA TYR A 16 0.11 -9.83 7.37
C TYR A 16 -1.09 -10.64 7.87
N PHE A 17 -0.99 -11.19 9.09
CA PHE A 17 -2.05 -11.98 9.71
C PHE A 17 -3.33 -11.17 9.88
N LEU A 18 -3.24 -9.95 10.43
CA LEU A 18 -4.38 -9.06 10.65
C LEU A 18 -5.06 -8.70 9.33
N SER A 19 -4.32 -8.31 8.29
CA SER A 19 -4.89 -8.00 6.98
C SER A 19 -5.61 -9.20 6.36
N HIS A 20 -5.06 -10.41 6.52
CA HIS A 20 -5.72 -11.63 6.05
C HIS A 20 -6.98 -11.97 6.84
N LEU A 21 -6.94 -11.87 8.16
CA LEU A 21 -8.08 -12.10 9.04
C LEU A 21 -9.24 -11.15 8.70
N LEU A 22 -8.95 -9.85 8.62
CA LEU A 22 -9.93 -8.83 8.23
C LEU A 22 -10.51 -9.11 6.84
N SER A 23 -9.69 -9.59 5.90
CA SER A 23 -10.17 -9.97 4.56
C SER A 23 -11.14 -11.15 4.60
N ARG A 24 -10.90 -12.15 5.45
CA ARG A 24 -11.80 -13.29 5.64
C ARG A 24 -13.12 -12.87 6.28
N ILE A 25 -13.07 -12.06 7.34
CA ILE A 25 -14.27 -11.51 8.00
C ILE A 25 -15.09 -10.71 6.99
N SER A 26 -14.46 -9.79 6.25
CA SER A 26 -15.13 -8.99 5.22
C SER A 26 -15.78 -9.84 4.13
N LYS A 27 -15.15 -10.94 3.69
CA LYS A 27 -15.76 -11.88 2.74
C LYS A 27 -17.01 -12.56 3.30
N LYS A 28 -16.98 -12.99 4.57
CA LYS A 28 -18.14 -13.65 5.21
C LYS A 28 -19.29 -12.67 5.40
N VAL A 29 -19.00 -11.45 5.86
CA VAL A 29 -19.97 -10.35 6.00
C VAL A 29 -20.56 -9.93 4.63
N ASN A 30 -19.81 -10.09 3.54
CA ASN A 30 -20.31 -9.81 2.18
C ASN A 30 -20.98 -11.00 1.49
N SER A 31 -21.16 -12.14 2.17
CA SER A 31 -21.79 -13.31 1.56
C SER A 31 -23.30 -13.09 1.36
N ARG A 32 -23.86 -13.58 0.25
CA ARG A 32 -25.27 -13.37 -0.09
C ARG A 32 -26.25 -14.00 0.90
N HIS A 33 -25.86 -15.10 1.54
CA HIS A 33 -26.74 -15.88 2.41
C HIS A 33 -26.66 -15.45 3.88
N ASP A 34 -25.46 -15.15 4.39
CA ASP A 34 -25.26 -14.89 5.82
C ASP A 34 -24.85 -13.45 6.13
N GLY A 35 -24.64 -12.61 5.11
CA GLY A 35 -23.94 -11.34 5.26
C GLY A 35 -24.63 -10.32 6.15
N ALA A 36 -25.95 -10.18 6.01
CA ALA A 36 -26.74 -9.30 6.86
C ALA A 36 -26.71 -9.79 8.31
N THR A 37 -27.04 -11.06 8.58
CA THR A 37 -27.04 -11.62 9.95
C THR A 37 -25.65 -11.57 10.60
N ALA A 38 -24.58 -11.78 9.83
CA ALA A 38 -23.22 -11.71 10.33
C ALA A 38 -22.80 -10.28 10.74
N ILE A 39 -23.33 -9.23 10.10
CA ILE A 39 -22.99 -7.85 10.45
C ILE A 39 -23.65 -7.40 11.77
N TRP A 40 -24.79 -8.00 12.11
CA TRP A 40 -25.54 -7.75 13.35
C TRP A 40 -25.01 -8.52 14.55
N ASN A 41 -24.01 -9.38 14.34
CA ASN A 41 -23.33 -10.03 15.44
C ASN A 41 -22.27 -9.09 16.02
N ASP A 42 -22.55 -8.53 17.20
CA ASP A 42 -21.66 -7.59 17.88
C ASP A 42 -20.24 -8.12 18.02
N HIS A 43 -20.06 -9.43 18.25
CA HIS A 43 -18.73 -10.04 18.34
C HIS A 43 -17.96 -9.96 17.03
N ILE A 44 -18.62 -10.09 15.87
CA ILE A 44 -17.96 -9.95 14.56
C ILE A 44 -17.55 -8.50 14.33
N ALA A 45 -18.45 -7.55 14.63
CA ALA A 45 -18.19 -6.13 14.50
C ALA A 45 -17.03 -5.69 15.41
N ASP A 46 -17.04 -6.08 16.68
CA ASP A 46 -16.00 -5.76 17.66
C ASP A 46 -14.67 -6.42 17.34
N THR A 47 -14.69 -7.69 16.89
CA THR A 47 -13.47 -8.36 16.41
C THR A 47 -12.87 -7.62 15.21
N TRP A 48 -13.70 -7.14 14.30
CA TRP A 48 -13.25 -6.38 13.15
C TRP A 48 -12.67 -5.01 13.56
N LYS A 49 -13.35 -4.28 14.46
CA LYS A 49 -12.85 -3.01 15.04
C LYS A 49 -11.51 -3.18 15.72
N LEU A 50 -11.38 -4.20 16.58
CA LEU A 50 -10.13 -4.51 17.28
C LEU A 50 -9.03 -4.87 16.28
N GLY A 51 -9.33 -5.72 15.30
CA GLY A 51 -8.38 -6.10 14.24
C GLY A 51 -7.87 -4.90 13.43
N MET A 52 -8.74 -3.95 13.11
CA MET A 52 -8.37 -2.71 12.42
C MET A 52 -7.55 -1.78 13.30
N THR A 53 -7.91 -1.64 14.58
CA THR A 53 -7.13 -0.84 15.54
C THR A 53 -5.72 -1.39 15.67
N CYS A 54 -5.58 -2.71 15.80
CA CYS A 54 -4.31 -3.42 15.79
C CYS A 54 -3.53 -3.20 14.48
N LEU A 55 -4.22 -3.27 13.35
CA LEU A 55 -3.61 -3.05 12.04
C LEU A 55 -3.07 -1.62 11.91
N ILE A 56 -3.86 -0.60 12.25
CA ILE A 56 -3.43 0.81 12.22
C ILE A 56 -2.19 0.99 13.10
N GLY A 57 -2.21 0.46 14.33
CA GLY A 57 -1.04 0.50 15.22
C GLY A 57 0.21 -0.13 14.62
N GLY A 58 0.05 -1.24 13.89
CA GLY A 58 1.12 -1.90 13.12
C GLY A 58 1.57 -1.12 11.89
N LEU A 59 0.67 -0.45 11.16
CA LEU A 59 1.00 0.37 10.00
C LEU A 59 1.76 1.65 10.38
N VAL A 60 1.36 2.30 11.47
CA VAL A 60 2.01 3.51 11.97
C VAL A 60 3.45 3.22 12.41
N ARG A 61 3.67 2.13 13.13
CA ARG A 61 4.98 1.77 13.70
C ARG A 61 5.87 0.97 12.74
N GLY A 62 5.28 0.16 11.86
CA GLY A 62 5.96 -0.84 11.05
C GLY A 62 6.62 -0.33 9.76
N ARG A 63 6.91 0.98 9.67
CA ARG A 63 7.50 1.68 8.51
C ARG A 63 6.73 1.41 7.21
N PHE A 64 7.33 1.75 6.06
CA PHE A 64 6.68 1.58 4.75
C PHE A 64 6.46 0.10 4.36
N ASP A 65 7.28 -0.83 4.87
CA ASP A 65 7.16 -2.25 4.57
C ASP A 65 5.85 -2.85 5.07
N SER A 66 5.37 -2.40 6.24
CA SER A 66 4.08 -2.85 6.78
C SER A 66 2.90 -2.42 5.91
N VAL A 67 2.97 -1.23 5.31
CA VAL A 67 1.96 -0.79 4.33
C VAL A 67 2.00 -1.67 3.08
N ILE A 68 3.18 -1.98 2.56
CA ILE A 68 3.33 -2.90 1.42
C ILE A 68 2.66 -4.24 1.72
N ILE A 69 3.04 -4.86 2.85
CA ILE A 69 2.51 -6.16 3.28
C ILE A 69 0.99 -6.12 3.40
N SER A 70 0.44 -5.08 4.04
CA SER A 70 -0.99 -4.96 4.25
C SER A 70 -1.77 -4.79 2.95
N VAL A 71 -1.25 -3.97 2.01
CA VAL A 71 -1.86 -3.77 0.70
C VAL A 71 -1.77 -5.03 -0.17
N GLU A 72 -0.63 -5.74 -0.16
CA GLU A 72 -0.48 -7.02 -0.87
C GLU A 72 -1.39 -8.11 -0.30
N ALA A 73 -1.59 -8.12 1.02
CA ALA A 73 -2.54 -9.01 1.71
C ALA A 73 -4.01 -8.62 1.45
N GLY A 74 -4.28 -7.53 0.72
CA GLY A 74 -5.60 -7.16 0.27
C GLY A 74 -6.40 -6.33 1.27
N ILE A 75 -5.77 -5.45 2.06
CA ILE A 75 -6.52 -4.56 2.96
C ILE A 75 -7.42 -3.57 2.20
N LEU A 76 -6.94 -3.00 1.08
CA LEU A 76 -7.70 -2.02 0.30
C LEU A 76 -9.04 -2.57 -0.23
N PRO A 77 -9.09 -3.74 -0.88
CA PRO A 77 -10.37 -4.33 -1.26
C PRO A 77 -11.21 -4.79 -0.07
N THR A 78 -10.58 -5.15 1.04
CA THR A 78 -11.26 -5.54 2.27
C THR A 78 -12.04 -4.35 2.84
N ILE A 79 -11.39 -3.19 2.93
CA ILE A 79 -12.01 -1.91 3.31
C ILE A 79 -13.14 -1.59 2.35
N ARG A 80 -12.90 -1.60 1.04
CA ARG A 80 -13.94 -1.27 0.05
C ARG A 80 -15.16 -2.18 0.14
N ARG A 81 -14.98 -3.49 0.29
CA ARG A 81 -16.09 -4.45 0.44
C ARG A 81 -16.87 -4.20 1.71
N PHE A 82 -16.17 -3.98 2.81
CA PHE A 82 -16.81 -3.76 4.10
C PHE A 82 -17.62 -2.46 4.12
N LEU A 83 -17.09 -1.38 3.54
CA LEU A 83 -17.82 -0.11 3.37
C LEU A 83 -19.13 -0.29 2.61
N ARG A 84 -19.18 -1.10 1.54
CA ARG A 84 -20.42 -1.41 0.79
C ARG A 84 -21.50 -2.05 1.66
N THR A 85 -21.10 -2.93 2.57
CA THR A 85 -22.04 -3.64 3.45
C THR A 85 -22.53 -2.72 4.56
N PHE A 86 -21.64 -1.89 5.11
CA PHE A 86 -21.94 -1.01 6.24
C PHE A 86 -22.92 0.09 5.90
N ASP A 87 -22.75 0.73 4.74
CA ASP A 87 -23.62 1.82 4.27
C ASP A 87 -25.09 1.39 4.17
N ARG A 88 -25.36 0.09 3.98
CA ARG A 88 -26.71 -0.47 3.86
C ARG A 88 -27.38 -0.77 5.20
N HIS A 89 -26.61 -0.92 6.28
CA HIS A 89 -27.10 -1.61 7.47
C HIS A 89 -26.89 -0.85 8.79
N LEU A 90 -25.91 0.05 8.94
CA LEU A 90 -25.65 0.66 10.25
C LEU A 90 -25.33 2.18 10.19
N PRO A 91 -26.31 3.06 10.48
CA PRO A 91 -26.06 4.50 10.65
C PRO A 91 -25.39 4.90 11.99
N ARG A 92 -25.04 3.95 12.89
CA ARG A 92 -24.62 4.25 14.28
C ARG A 92 -23.14 4.04 14.64
N MET A 93 -22.26 3.76 13.68
CA MET A 93 -20.86 3.38 13.99
C MET A 93 -19.84 4.45 13.59
N GLN A 94 -19.87 5.60 14.27
CA GLN A 94 -18.88 6.68 14.06
C GLN A 94 -17.43 6.21 14.24
N ASP A 95 -17.19 5.26 15.14
CA ASP A 95 -15.84 4.70 15.38
C ASP A 95 -15.25 4.03 14.13
N LEU A 96 -16.09 3.40 13.31
CA LEU A 96 -15.63 2.72 12.10
C LEU A 96 -15.13 3.72 11.06
N GLU A 97 -15.81 4.85 10.90
CA GLU A 97 -15.36 5.91 9.99
C GLU A 97 -13.93 6.33 10.33
N THR A 98 -13.66 6.58 11.62
CA THR A 98 -12.33 6.96 12.10
C THR A 98 -11.29 5.88 11.78
N LEU A 99 -11.60 4.60 11.95
CA LEU A 99 -10.69 3.50 11.63
C LEU A 99 -10.40 3.40 10.12
N PHE A 100 -11.43 3.55 9.28
CA PHE A 100 -11.26 3.54 7.82
C PHE A 100 -10.39 4.70 7.35
N ARG A 101 -10.74 5.90 7.80
CA ARG A 101 -10.00 7.12 7.50
C ARG A 101 -8.55 6.95 7.89
N SER A 102 -8.27 6.46 9.10
CA SER A 102 -6.92 6.22 9.59
C SER A 102 -6.10 5.29 8.70
N VAL A 103 -6.66 4.16 8.23
CA VAL A 103 -5.91 3.26 7.34
C VAL A 103 -5.64 3.92 5.98
N LEU A 104 -6.62 4.63 5.42
CA LEU A 104 -6.45 5.32 4.14
C LEU A 104 -5.44 6.48 4.25
N GLU A 105 -5.46 7.24 5.34
CA GLU A 105 -4.51 8.31 5.63
C GLU A 105 -3.09 7.79 5.82
N VAL A 106 -2.90 6.77 6.67
CA VAL A 106 -1.58 6.15 6.87
C VAL A 106 -1.06 5.58 5.55
N THR A 107 -1.89 4.83 4.82
CA THR A 107 -1.50 4.29 3.51
C THR A 107 -1.14 5.40 2.54
N SER A 108 -1.93 6.49 2.52
CA SER A 108 -1.64 7.68 1.73
C SER A 108 -0.30 8.23 2.12
N THR A 109 -0.03 8.57 3.38
CA THR A 109 1.24 9.13 3.84
C THR A 109 2.45 8.31 3.38
N TYR A 110 2.36 6.99 3.37
CA TYR A 110 3.46 6.15 2.88
C TYR A 110 3.61 6.09 1.35
N THR A 111 2.70 6.68 0.57
CA THR A 111 2.81 6.77 -0.90
C THR A 111 3.76 7.86 -1.39
N TYR A 112 4.53 8.52 -0.52
CA TYR A 112 5.77 9.16 -0.96
C TYR A 112 6.84 8.13 -1.33
N TYR A 113 6.80 6.93 -0.73
CA TYR A 113 7.71 5.85 -1.10
C TYR A 113 7.25 5.17 -2.38
N ARG A 114 8.13 5.15 -3.37
CA ARG A 114 7.87 4.56 -4.69
C ARG A 114 7.48 3.08 -4.63
N SER A 115 8.05 2.33 -3.69
CA SER A 115 7.71 0.92 -3.43
C SER A 115 6.24 0.75 -3.03
N VAL A 116 5.75 1.62 -2.15
CA VAL A 116 4.35 1.65 -1.70
C VAL A 116 3.43 2.10 -2.83
N GLN A 117 3.79 3.18 -3.54
CA GLN A 117 2.99 3.70 -4.67
C GLN A 117 2.61 2.62 -5.66
N LYS A 118 3.55 1.75 -6.06
CA LYS A 118 3.27 0.69 -7.05
C LYS A 118 2.29 -0.34 -6.57
N VAL A 119 2.45 -0.77 -5.32
CA VAL A 119 1.62 -1.81 -4.73
C VAL A 119 0.20 -1.27 -4.56
N VAL A 120 0.07 -0.02 -4.08
CA VAL A 120 -1.21 0.69 -3.99
C VAL A 120 -1.83 0.93 -5.37
N ALA A 121 -1.08 1.44 -6.34
CA ALA A 121 -1.57 1.65 -7.71
C ALA A 121 -2.03 0.34 -8.38
N LYS A 122 -1.26 -0.74 -8.19
CA LYS A 122 -1.63 -2.09 -8.67
C LYS A 122 -2.91 -2.58 -8.02
N ALA A 123 -3.05 -2.39 -6.70
CA ALA A 123 -4.27 -2.72 -5.99
C ALA A 123 -5.45 -1.89 -6.53
N ILE A 124 -5.33 -0.57 -6.63
CA ILE A 124 -6.37 0.33 -7.14
C ILE A 124 -6.81 -0.06 -8.55
N ARG A 125 -5.86 -0.27 -9.49
CA ARG A 125 -6.19 -0.63 -10.88
C ARG A 125 -7.04 -1.89 -11.00
N ARG A 126 -6.81 -2.89 -10.15
CA ARG A 126 -7.64 -4.10 -10.09
C ARG A 126 -9.10 -3.81 -9.74
N TYR A 127 -9.38 -2.65 -9.14
CA TYR A 127 -10.71 -2.26 -8.67
C TYR A 127 -11.29 -1.05 -9.40
N SER A 128 -10.52 -0.37 -10.25
CA SER A 128 -10.98 0.77 -11.05
C SER A 128 -11.98 0.39 -12.15
N TYR A 129 -12.09 -0.90 -12.52
CA TYR A 129 -13.11 -1.38 -13.47
C TYR A 129 -14.55 -1.26 -12.91
N ASP A 130 -14.68 -1.20 -11.59
CA ASP A 130 -15.96 -1.09 -10.89
C ASP A 130 -16.26 0.38 -10.53
N ARG A 131 -15.96 1.33 -11.43
CA ARG A 131 -16.19 2.78 -11.22
C ARG A 131 -17.62 3.18 -11.64
N ASP A 132 -18.10 2.60 -12.73
CA ASP A 132 -19.40 2.94 -13.32
C ASP A 132 -20.59 2.51 -12.44
N LEU A 133 -20.46 1.41 -11.70
CA LEU A 133 -21.49 0.94 -10.76
C LEU A 133 -21.67 1.85 -9.53
N TRP A 134 -20.72 2.76 -9.26
CA TRP A 134 -20.78 3.67 -8.12
C TRP A 134 -21.31 5.05 -8.49
N GLN A 135 -20.92 5.58 -9.65
CA GLN A 135 -21.47 6.84 -10.15
C GLN A 135 -23.00 6.78 -10.32
N GLN A 136 -23.56 5.60 -10.60
CA GLN A 136 -25.01 5.40 -10.66
C GLN A 136 -25.71 5.42 -9.28
N ARG A 137 -24.98 5.25 -8.17
CA ARG A 137 -25.54 5.20 -6.81
C ARG A 137 -25.33 6.46 -5.98
N ALA A 138 -24.40 7.32 -6.37
CA ALA A 138 -24.07 8.57 -5.67
C ALA A 138 -25.20 9.63 -5.66
N GLY A 139 -26.34 9.36 -6.30
CA GLY A 139 -27.51 10.24 -6.31
C GLY A 139 -28.27 10.29 -4.97
N ASN A 140 -28.05 9.33 -4.06
CA ASN A 140 -28.66 9.35 -2.74
C ASN A 140 -27.62 9.66 -1.66
N SER A 141 -27.92 10.70 -0.89
CA SER A 141 -27.13 11.34 0.16
C SER A 141 -26.40 10.38 1.11
N GLU A 142 -25.18 10.78 1.51
CA GLU A 142 -24.40 10.32 2.68
C GLU A 142 -23.46 9.10 2.61
N ALA A 143 -22.95 8.71 1.44
CA ALA A 143 -21.81 7.79 1.40
C ALA A 143 -20.48 8.48 1.81
N TRP A 144 -20.32 8.88 3.08
CA TRP A 144 -19.06 9.44 3.63
C TRP A 144 -17.85 8.57 3.28
N ALA A 145 -18.05 7.25 3.28
CA ALA A 145 -17.10 6.23 2.88
C ALA A 145 -16.60 6.42 1.44
N GLU A 146 -17.50 6.78 0.53
CA GLU A 146 -17.17 7.06 -0.86
C GLU A 146 -16.33 8.34 -0.98
N ARG A 147 -16.65 9.39 -0.21
CA ARG A 147 -15.85 10.62 -0.20
C ARG A 147 -14.40 10.35 0.20
N TRP A 148 -14.18 9.57 1.27
CA TRP A 148 -12.84 9.21 1.70
C TRP A 148 -12.12 8.33 0.68
N TRP A 149 -12.82 7.37 0.08
CA TRP A 149 -12.23 6.53 -0.96
C TRP A 149 -11.84 7.35 -2.20
N ILE A 150 -12.72 8.21 -2.71
CA ILE A 150 -12.42 9.09 -3.86
C ILE A 150 -11.25 10.01 -3.54
N SER A 151 -11.24 10.63 -2.36
CA SER A 151 -10.15 11.49 -1.90
C SER A 151 -8.82 10.72 -1.85
N PHE A 152 -8.83 9.52 -1.27
CA PHE A 152 -7.69 8.61 -1.26
C PHE A 152 -7.17 8.34 -2.67
N ILE A 153 -8.03 7.89 -3.60
CA ILE A 153 -7.65 7.61 -5.00
C ILE A 153 -7.06 8.86 -5.68
N LYS A 154 -7.67 10.03 -5.46
CA LYS A 154 -7.17 11.31 -6.01
C LYS A 154 -5.75 11.60 -5.51
N ILE A 155 -5.50 11.50 -4.21
CA ILE A 155 -4.17 11.71 -3.61
C ILE A 155 -3.15 10.74 -4.21
N ILE A 156 -3.50 9.47 -4.34
CA ILE A 156 -2.60 8.46 -4.90
C ILE A 156 -2.25 8.78 -6.36
N ASN A 157 -3.26 9.07 -7.19
CA ASN A 157 -3.04 9.37 -8.61
C ASN A 157 -2.20 10.64 -8.78
N THR A 158 -2.52 11.72 -8.04
CA THR A 158 -1.73 12.95 -8.06
C THR A 158 -0.26 12.68 -7.72
N ARG A 159 0.03 11.85 -6.71
CA ARG A 159 1.41 11.52 -6.35
C ARG A 159 2.13 10.66 -7.38
N ILE A 160 1.41 9.75 -8.04
CA ILE A 160 1.94 8.97 -9.16
C ILE A 160 2.29 9.90 -10.32
N ASP A 161 1.40 10.82 -10.67
CA ASP A 161 1.60 11.77 -11.77
C ASP A 161 2.74 12.74 -11.50
N LEU A 162 2.87 13.20 -10.25
CA LEU A 162 4.01 14.01 -9.80
C LEU A 162 5.33 13.23 -9.88
N SER A 163 5.37 11.98 -9.41
CA SER A 163 6.57 11.13 -9.53
C SER A 163 6.97 10.93 -10.98
N ASN A 164 6.00 10.59 -11.85
CA ASN A 164 6.25 10.38 -13.27
C ASN A 164 6.73 11.67 -13.95
N SER A 165 6.16 12.82 -13.61
CA SER A 165 6.56 14.11 -14.15
C SER A 165 7.96 14.52 -13.69
N LEU A 166 8.28 14.33 -12.41
CA LEU A 166 9.62 14.60 -11.88
C LEU A 166 10.67 13.75 -12.60
N GLU A 167 10.40 12.47 -12.84
CA GLU A 167 11.34 11.60 -13.54
C GLU A 167 11.56 12.01 -14.99
N ARG A 168 10.49 12.41 -15.68
CA ARG A 168 10.60 12.94 -17.05
C ARG A 168 11.42 14.23 -17.10
N LEU A 169 11.18 15.15 -16.16
CA LEU A 169 11.85 16.46 -16.13
C LEU A 169 13.32 16.38 -15.71
N THR A 170 13.62 15.55 -14.73
CA THR A 170 14.99 15.42 -14.20
C THR A 170 15.85 14.43 -14.97
N GLY A 171 15.23 13.54 -15.76
CA GLY A 171 15.91 12.40 -16.35
C GLY A 171 16.44 11.40 -15.31
N ILE A 172 16.08 11.56 -14.03
CA ILE A 172 16.50 10.65 -12.95
C ILE A 172 15.63 9.41 -13.02
N TYR A 173 16.05 8.46 -13.84
CA TYR A 173 15.53 7.10 -13.83
C TYR A 173 16.27 6.29 -12.77
N TYR A 174 15.52 5.62 -11.91
CA TYR A 174 16.09 4.78 -10.84
C TYR A 174 16.73 3.50 -11.39
N CYS A 175 16.52 3.18 -12.66
CA CYS A 175 17.26 2.15 -13.37
C CYS A 175 18.36 2.82 -14.19
N ASN A 176 19.61 2.45 -13.95
CA ASN A 176 20.76 2.96 -14.69
C ASN A 176 20.85 2.43 -16.13
N THR A 177 20.07 1.41 -16.48
CA THR A 177 20.01 0.92 -17.86
C THR A 177 19.37 1.96 -18.77
N PRO A 178 20.08 2.42 -19.83
CA PRO A 178 19.52 3.33 -20.82
C PRO A 178 18.23 2.77 -21.40
N GLU A 179 17.26 3.66 -21.68
CA GLU A 179 15.98 3.31 -22.33
C GLU A 179 15.14 2.27 -21.55
N CYS A 180 15.42 2.07 -20.26
CA CYS A 180 14.62 1.19 -19.43
C CYS A 180 13.20 1.75 -19.23
N ILE A 181 12.26 1.26 -20.03
CA ILE A 181 10.82 1.53 -19.88
C ILE A 181 10.17 0.72 -18.75
N THR A 182 10.92 -0.20 -18.14
CA THR A 182 10.38 -1.03 -17.06
C THR A 182 9.98 -0.08 -15.95
N PRO A 183 8.71 -0.06 -15.53
CA PRO A 183 8.32 0.75 -14.42
C PRO A 183 9.22 0.35 -13.25
N PRO A 184 9.79 1.32 -12.54
CA PRO A 184 10.60 1.06 -11.34
C PRO A 184 10.07 -0.14 -10.53
N SER A 185 10.88 -0.98 -9.93
CA SER A 185 10.40 -1.98 -8.95
C SER A 185 10.65 -1.48 -7.51
N SER A 186 10.03 -2.06 -6.49
CA SER A 186 10.40 -1.76 -5.09
C SER A 186 11.77 -2.36 -4.73
N LYS A 187 12.23 -3.33 -5.52
CA LYS A 187 13.48 -4.07 -5.33
C LYS A 187 14.46 -3.74 -6.45
N PHE A 188 15.25 -2.71 -6.23
CA PHE A 188 16.38 -2.44 -7.11
C PHE A 188 17.56 -3.32 -6.71
N LEU A 189 18.16 -3.96 -7.71
CA LEU A 189 19.47 -4.56 -7.58
C LEU A 189 20.50 -3.43 -7.55
N ARG A 190 21.36 -3.42 -6.56
CA ARG A 190 22.55 -2.57 -6.59
C ARG A 190 23.67 -3.31 -7.29
N CYS A 191 24.47 -2.59 -8.07
CA CYS A 191 25.71 -3.14 -8.58
C CYS A 191 26.59 -3.57 -7.40
N SER A 192 27.00 -4.84 -7.34
CA SER A 192 27.84 -5.35 -6.26
C SER A 192 29.25 -4.76 -6.27
N GLY A 193 29.74 -4.26 -7.41
CA GLY A 193 31.07 -3.64 -7.52
C GLY A 193 31.10 -2.20 -7.00
N CYS A 194 30.30 -1.31 -7.58
CA CYS A 194 30.33 0.11 -7.23
C CYS A 194 29.29 0.53 -6.18
N THR A 195 28.26 -0.29 -5.93
CA THR A 195 27.10 -0.03 -5.04
C THR A 195 26.23 1.19 -5.38
N THR A 196 26.59 1.98 -6.39
CA THR A 196 25.90 3.24 -6.74
C THR A 196 24.94 3.13 -7.91
N ALA A 197 25.11 2.14 -8.79
CA ALA A 197 24.16 1.90 -9.87
C ALA A 197 23.03 0.99 -9.39
N PHE A 198 21.80 1.37 -9.74
CA PHE A 198 20.56 0.68 -9.40
C PHE A 198 19.91 0.12 -10.66
N TYR A 199 19.41 -1.10 -10.58
CA TYR A 199 18.78 -1.80 -11.70
C TYR A 199 17.47 -2.43 -11.27
N CYS A 200 16.42 -2.30 -12.08
CA CYS A 200 15.12 -2.91 -11.75
C CYS A 200 15.12 -4.45 -11.91
N SER A 201 16.10 -5.02 -12.65
CA SER A 201 16.23 -6.45 -12.91
C SER A 201 17.69 -6.84 -13.20
N ARG A 202 18.01 -8.14 -13.10
CA ARG A 202 19.33 -8.66 -13.52
C ARG A 202 19.57 -8.45 -15.01
N GLN A 203 18.50 -8.45 -15.81
CA GLN A 203 18.58 -8.21 -17.25
C GLN A 203 19.05 -6.78 -17.53
N CYS A 204 18.43 -5.79 -16.88
CA CYS A 204 18.83 -4.39 -16.96
C CYS A 204 20.31 -4.19 -16.55
N GLN A 205 20.73 -4.80 -15.45
CA GLN A 205 22.13 -4.78 -15.02
C GLN A 205 23.09 -5.37 -16.07
N LYS A 206 22.71 -6.49 -16.71
CA LYS A 206 23.51 -7.12 -17.77
C LYS A 206 23.60 -6.22 -19.01
N THR A 207 22.49 -5.62 -19.45
CA THR A 207 22.46 -4.72 -20.61
C THR A 207 23.33 -3.49 -20.40
N ASP A 208 23.30 -2.89 -19.21
CA ASP A 208 24.12 -1.73 -18.89
C ASP A 208 25.59 -2.06 -18.62
N ARG A 209 25.93 -3.35 -18.42
CA ARG A 209 27.26 -3.79 -17.94
C ARG A 209 28.41 -3.21 -18.75
N GLN A 210 28.30 -3.15 -20.07
CA GLN A 210 29.40 -2.72 -20.93
C GLN A 210 29.65 -1.22 -20.84
N LYS A 211 28.59 -0.40 -20.82
CA LYS A 211 28.67 1.06 -20.62
C LYS A 211 29.08 1.40 -19.19
N HIS A 212 28.51 0.69 -18.21
CA HIS A 212 28.77 0.88 -16.80
C HIS A 212 30.19 0.47 -16.36
N ARG A 213 30.84 -0.49 -17.04
CA ARG A 213 32.11 -1.10 -16.61
C ARG A 213 33.20 -0.08 -16.24
N VAL A 214 33.41 0.92 -17.10
CA VAL A 214 34.47 1.94 -16.92
C VAL A 214 34.20 2.77 -15.66
N PHE A 215 32.95 3.20 -15.47
CA PHE A 215 32.54 3.93 -14.27
C PHE A 215 32.59 3.06 -13.01
N CYS A 216 32.16 1.80 -13.13
CA CYS A 216 32.11 0.83 -12.04
C CYS A 216 33.50 0.59 -11.44
N GLN A 217 34.51 0.38 -12.28
CA GLN A 217 35.89 0.16 -11.85
C GLN A 217 36.45 1.35 -11.08
N LYS A 218 36.27 2.58 -11.59
CA LYS A 218 36.72 3.80 -10.91
C LYS A 218 36.09 3.97 -9.52
N ARG A 219 34.78 3.74 -9.42
CA ARG A 219 34.05 3.83 -8.14
C ARG A 219 34.41 2.74 -7.14
N ALA A 220 34.62 1.50 -7.60
CA ALA A 220 34.96 0.38 -6.72
C ALA A 220 36.28 0.65 -5.96
N ILE A 221 37.27 1.23 -6.63
CA ILE A 221 38.54 1.64 -6.02
C ILE A 221 38.33 2.68 -4.92
N LEU A 222 37.54 3.73 -5.19
CA LEU A 222 37.25 4.78 -4.21
C LEU A 222 36.47 4.28 -3.00
N VAL A 223 35.61 3.28 -3.16
CA VAL A 223 34.86 2.68 -2.04
C VAL A 223 35.80 1.86 -1.15
N MET A 224 36.76 1.14 -1.72
CA MET A 224 37.74 0.37 -0.95
C MET A 224 38.66 1.28 -0.13
N GLN A 225 39.13 2.38 -0.72
CA GLN A 225 39.98 3.35 -0.02
C GLN A 225 39.32 4.02 1.20
N LYS A 226 37.99 4.09 1.23
CA LYS A 226 37.22 4.66 2.37
C LYS A 226 36.96 3.68 3.51
N ILE A 227 37.21 2.38 3.31
CA ILE A 227 37.00 1.36 4.34
C ILE A 227 38.26 1.18 5.19
N GLU A 228 39.43 1.59 4.67
CA GLU A 228 40.74 1.46 5.33
C GLU A 228 41.09 2.67 6.23
N THR A 229 40.22 3.69 6.28
CA THR A 229 40.33 4.88 7.14
C THR A 229 39.26 4.88 8.21
#